data_AF-A0A5D2TBR9-F1
#
_entry.id   AF-A0A5D2TBR9-F1
#
_cell.length_a   1.000
_cell.length_b   1.000
_cell.length_c   1.000
_cell.angle_alpha   90.00
_cell.angle_beta   90.00
_cell.angle_gamma   90.00
#
_symmetry.space_group_name_H-M   'P 1'
#
loop_
_entity.id
_entity.type
_entity.pdbx_description
1 polymer ?
#
loop_
_entity_poly.entity_id
_entity_poly.type
_entity_poly.pdbx_seq_one_letter_code
_entity_poly.pdbx_strand_id
1 'polypeptide(L)'
;DHIKNVTDSFVSLGHWPSAGSFGVNTDILATNPMNLSVVLGVLIFFGKGVDLLDNRKERILNTIQNSEELHEGAIEWLENAQVGLRKVEMETDQFRVNGYSEIEREKLNLINSTYKILEQLENYKNETIYFD
;
A
#
# COMPACT_ATOMS: atom_id res chain seq x y z
N ASP A 1 3.54 -11.92 -12.54
CA ASP A 1 4.38 -12.19 -13.72
C ASP A 1 4.35 -10.99 -14.64
N HIS A 2 5.44 -10.29 -14.96
CA HIS A 2 6.77 -10.78 -15.26
C HIS A 2 7.72 -9.56 -15.20
N ILE A 3 8.53 -9.45 -14.13
CA ILE A 3 9.59 -8.43 -14.05
C ILE A 3 10.67 -8.80 -15.07
N LYS A 4 10.84 -7.96 -16.10
CA LYS A 4 11.92 -8.12 -17.07
C LYS A 4 13.20 -7.50 -16.49
N ASN A 5 14.08 -8.36 -16.02
CA ASN A 5 15.50 -8.07 -15.84
C ASN A 5 16.08 -7.65 -17.19
N VAL A 6 16.56 -6.41 -17.29
CA VAL A 6 17.41 -5.95 -18.38
C VAL A 6 18.64 -5.31 -17.74
N THR A 7 19.63 -6.16 -17.55
CA THR A 7 21.02 -5.82 -17.29
C THR A 7 21.61 -5.28 -18.58
N ASP A 8 21.50 -3.98 -18.83
CA ASP A 8 22.19 -3.33 -19.95
C ASP A 8 23.13 -2.23 -19.44
N SER A 9 24.40 -2.61 -19.39
CA SER A 9 25.58 -1.79 -19.64
C SER A 9 25.73 -0.47 -18.86
N PHE A 10 26.32 -0.56 -17.66
CA PHE A 10 27.18 0.52 -17.13
C PHE A 10 28.54 0.49 -17.85
N VAL A 11 28.56 0.84 -19.13
CA VAL A 11 29.78 1.25 -19.84
C VAL A 11 29.45 2.51 -20.62
N SER A 12 29.37 3.62 -19.90
CA SER A 12 29.53 4.94 -20.47
C SER A 12 30.60 5.68 -19.68
N LEU A 13 31.84 5.25 -19.90
CA LEU A 13 33.03 6.04 -19.60
C LEU A 13 33.20 7.00 -20.79
N GLY A 14 32.43 8.09 -20.80
CA GLY A 14 32.40 9.02 -21.92
C GLY A 14 31.99 10.41 -21.47
N HIS A 15 32.99 11.30 -21.44
CA HIS A 15 32.85 12.74 -21.27
C HIS A 15 32.41 13.19 -19.85
N TRP A 16 33.42 13.36 -18.99
CA TRP A 16 33.43 14.49 -18.05
C TRP A 16 34.07 15.65 -18.83
N PRO A 17 33.48 16.85 -18.92
CA PRO A 17 34.25 18.01 -19.34
C PRO A 17 35.37 18.14 -18.31
N SER A 18 36.63 18.19 -18.77
CA SER A 18 37.82 18.31 -17.92
C SER A 18 37.81 19.64 -17.16
N ALA A 19 36.91 19.77 -16.18
CA ALA A 19 36.84 20.86 -15.24
C ALA A 19 37.93 20.62 -14.21
N GLY A 20 39.06 21.31 -14.39
CA GLY A 20 40.19 21.29 -13.46
C GLY A 20 40.83 19.90 -13.37
N SER A 21 41.76 19.61 -14.28
CA SER A 21 42.78 18.59 -14.03
C SER A 21 43.36 18.90 -12.64
N PHE A 22 43.17 18.01 -11.67
CA PHE A 22 44.01 18.03 -10.48
C PHE A 22 45.43 17.85 -11.00
N GLY A 23 46.19 18.94 -11.07
CA GLY A 23 47.59 18.91 -11.44
C GLY A 23 48.34 18.14 -10.37
N VAL A 24 48.41 16.82 -10.52
CA VAL A 24 49.27 15.99 -9.66
C VAL A 24 50.69 16.32 -10.09
N ASN A 25 51.34 17.21 -9.33
CA ASN A 25 52.67 17.71 -9.67
C ASN A 25 53.68 16.57 -9.51
N THR A 26 54.12 15.98 -10.63
CA THR A 26 55.04 14.83 -10.65
C THR A 26 56.45 15.20 -10.20
N ASP A 27 56.82 16.49 -10.23
CA ASP A 27 58.08 16.99 -9.65
C ASP A 27 58.17 16.73 -8.14
N ILE A 28 57.04 16.77 -7.43
CA ILE A 28 56.99 16.46 -5.98
C ILE A 28 57.26 14.97 -5.71
N LEU A 29 56.80 14.08 -6.60
CA LEU A 29 57.03 12.64 -6.54
C LEU A 29 58.47 12.25 -6.90
N ALA A 30 59.06 12.92 -7.88
CA ALA A 30 60.40 12.62 -8.39
C ALA A 30 61.53 13.18 -7.50
N THR A 31 61.27 14.27 -6.76
CA THR A 31 62.32 14.98 -6.02
C THR A 31 62.65 14.36 -4.65
N ASN A 32 61.70 13.74 -3.94
CA ASN A 32 61.98 13.02 -2.67
C ASN A 32 60.90 11.97 -2.33
N PRO A 33 60.96 10.74 -2.91
CA PRO A 33 59.98 9.68 -2.67
C PRO A 33 59.88 9.27 -1.19
N MET A 34 60.95 9.47 -0.40
CA MET A 34 60.98 9.15 1.02
C MET A 34 60.07 10.09 1.82
N ASN A 35 60.15 11.41 1.57
CA ASN A 35 59.26 12.37 2.22
C ASN A 35 57.79 12.16 1.81
N LEU A 36 57.55 11.86 0.54
CA LEU A 36 56.19 11.59 0.06
C LEU A 36 55.58 10.33 0.69
N SER A 37 56.36 9.26 0.84
CA SER A 37 55.89 8.03 1.49
C SER A 37 55.48 8.27 2.95
N VAL A 38 56.20 9.13 3.67
CA VAL A 38 55.87 9.49 5.05
C VAL A 38 54.56 10.28 5.10
N VAL A 39 54.40 11.31 4.27
CA VAL A 39 53.18 12.11 4.20
C VAL A 39 51.97 11.26 3.78
N LEU A 40 52.15 10.37 2.80
CA LEU A 40 51.10 9.47 2.35
C LEU A 40 50.70 8.45 3.43
N GLY A 41 51.68 7.92 4.18
CA GLY A 41 51.42 7.03 5.32
C GLY A 41 50.61 7.70 6.42
N VAL A 42 50.95 8.94 6.77
CA VAL A 42 50.19 9.77 7.72
C VAL A 42 48.78 10.04 7.19
N LEU A 43 48.63 10.41 5.92
CA LEU A 43 47.32 10.69 5.32
C LEU A 43 46.42 9.46 5.28
N ILE A 44 46.94 8.28 4.96
CA ILE A 44 46.18 7.02 4.96
C ILE A 44 45.82 6.61 6.40
N PHE A 45 46.73 6.78 7.36
CA PHE A 45 46.50 6.45 8.76
C PHE A 45 45.40 7.31 9.39
N PHE A 46 45.47 8.63 9.22
CA PHE A 46 44.44 9.55 9.73
C PHE A 46 43.18 9.60 8.86
N GLY A 47 43.29 9.33 7.56
CA GLY A 47 42.16 9.35 6.62
C GLY A 47 41.25 8.13 6.72
N LYS A 48 41.72 7.00 7.28
CA LYS A 48 40.91 5.79 7.48
C LYS A 48 40.06 5.80 8.75
N GLY A 49 40.37 6.66 9.72
CA GLY A 49 39.71 6.70 11.03
C GLY A 49 38.51 7.65 11.13
N VAL A 50 37.95 8.09 10.00
CA VAL A 50 36.77 8.98 10.02
C VAL A 50 35.49 8.15 9.93
N ASP A 51 34.84 7.93 11.07
CA ASP A 51 33.54 7.24 11.20
C ASP A 51 32.38 7.91 10.43
N LEU A 52 32.66 8.99 9.68
CA LEU A 52 31.68 9.73 8.89
C LEU A 52 30.98 8.86 7.83
N LEU A 53 31.73 7.95 7.19
CA LEU A 53 31.18 7.11 6.12
C LEU A 53 30.27 6.01 6.69
N ASP A 54 30.71 5.35 7.76
CA ASP A 54 29.93 4.30 8.41
C ASP A 54 28.67 4.85 9.08
N ASN A 55 28.77 5.99 9.78
CA ASN A 55 27.61 6.70 10.34
C ASN A 55 26.60 7.12 9.25
N ARG A 56 27.10 7.55 8.09
CA ARG A 56 26.24 7.92 6.96
C ARG A 56 25.57 6.68 6.35
N LYS A 57 26.30 5.58 6.22
CA LYS A 57 25.76 4.29 5.74
C LYS A 57 24.66 3.79 6.68
N GLU A 58 24.91 3.81 7.98
CA GLU A 58 23.93 3.41 8.99
C GLU A 58 22.68 4.29 8.94
N ARG A 59 22.84 5.62 8.88
CA ARG A 59 21.69 6.55 8.77
C ARG A 59 20.84 6.27 7.53
N ILE A 60 21.47 6.00 6.39
CA ILE A 60 20.76 5.70 5.15
C ILE A 60 20.02 4.37 5.29
N LEU A 61 20.68 3.33 5.81
CA LEU A 61 20.06 2.02 6.02
C LEU A 61 18.85 2.11 6.95
N ASN A 62 18.98 2.79 8.09
CA ASN A 62 17.88 2.96 9.04
C ASN A 62 16.71 3.74 8.42
N THR A 63 17.00 4.73 7.58
CA THR A 63 15.95 5.50 6.89
C THR A 63 15.20 4.64 5.87
N ILE A 64 15.91 3.79 5.12
CA ILE A 64 15.31 2.87 4.16
C ILE A 64 14.43 1.85 4.88
N GLN A 65 14.97 1.19 5.92
CA GLN A 65 14.23 0.19 6.68
C GLN A 65 12.96 0.78 7.33
N ASN A 66 13.07 1.95 7.97
CA ASN A 66 11.91 2.62 8.56
C ASN A 66 10.86 2.98 7.50
N SER A 67 11.29 3.42 6.31
CA SER A 67 10.35 3.69 5.21
C SER A 67 9.69 2.43 4.68
N GLU A 68 10.38 1.29 4.67
CA GLU A 68 9.85 -0.01 4.23
C GLU A 68 8.83 -0.54 5.25
N GLU A 69 9.15 -0.51 6.54
CA GLU A 69 8.24 -0.92 7.63
C GLU A 69 6.94 -0.08 7.62
N LEU A 70 7.06 1.25 7.44
CA LEU A 70 5.88 2.13 7.33
C LEU A 70 5.04 1.81 6.08
N HIS A 71 5.70 1.50 4.96
CA HIS A 71 5.01 1.16 3.72
C HIS A 71 4.27 -0.18 3.83
N GLU A 72 4.90 -1.19 4.41
CA GLU A 72 4.28 -2.49 4.65
C GLU A 72 3.07 -2.36 5.59
N GLY A 73 3.20 -1.62 6.70
CA GLY A 73 2.08 -1.35 7.60
C GLY A 73 0.93 -0.58 6.94
N ALA A 74 1.24 0.35 6.03
CA ALA A 74 0.22 1.07 5.27
C ALA A 74 -0.52 0.17 4.28
N ILE A 75 0.18 -0.76 3.63
CA ILE A 75 -0.44 -1.76 2.74
C ILE A 75 -1.37 -2.67 3.54
N GLU A 76 -0.91 -3.20 4.66
CA GLU A 76 -1.72 -4.08 5.51
C GLU A 76 -3.00 -3.37 5.99
N TRP A 77 -2.87 -2.12 6.43
CA TRP A 77 -4.02 -1.31 6.84
C TRP A 77 -5.02 -1.11 5.69
N LEU A 78 -4.52 -0.82 4.48
CA LEU A 78 -5.34 -0.63 3.30
C LEU A 78 -6.05 -1.93 2.88
N GLU A 79 -5.36 -3.07 2.89
CA GLU A 79 -5.97 -4.37 2.59
C GLU A 79 -7.07 -4.71 3.60
N ASN A 80 -6.82 -4.51 4.89
CA ASN A 80 -7.81 -4.73 5.94
C ASN A 80 -9.04 -3.84 5.77
N ALA A 81 -8.83 -2.55 5.47
CA ALA A 81 -9.92 -1.61 5.18
C ALA A 81 -10.74 -2.05 3.95
N GLN A 82 -10.10 -2.51 2.88
CA GLN A 82 -10.79 -3.01 1.68
C GLN A 82 -11.56 -4.30 1.93
N VAL A 83 -11.03 -5.22 2.74
CA VAL A 83 -11.75 -6.42 3.16
C VAL A 83 -12.98 -6.04 3.99
N GLY A 84 -12.84 -5.11 4.93
CA GLY A 84 -13.95 -4.60 5.73
C GLY A 84 -15.03 -3.95 4.87
N LEU A 85 -14.63 -3.12 3.89
CA LEU A 85 -15.57 -2.48 2.95
C LEU A 85 -16.35 -3.51 2.13
N ARG A 86 -15.67 -4.50 1.55
CA ARG A 86 -16.31 -5.57 0.77
C ARG A 86 -17.30 -6.37 1.60
N LYS A 87 -16.98 -6.62 2.87
CA LYS A 87 -17.90 -7.30 3.80
C LYS A 87 -19.18 -6.49 4.01
N VAL A 88 -19.04 -5.20 4.32
CA VAL A 88 -20.20 -4.31 4.55
C VAL A 88 -21.05 -4.15 3.28
N GLU A 89 -20.42 -4.07 2.12
CA GLU A 89 -21.13 -4.02 0.83
C GLU A 89 -21.98 -5.27 0.61
N MET A 90 -21.40 -6.46 0.82
CA MET A 90 -22.11 -7.73 0.71
C MET A 90 -23.27 -7.84 1.72
N GLU A 91 -23.04 -7.44 2.97
CA GLU A 91 -24.09 -7.44 4.02
C GLU A 91 -25.23 -6.47 3.66
N THR A 92 -24.89 -5.30 3.10
CA THR A 92 -25.88 -4.30 2.69
C THR A 92 -26.71 -4.80 1.51
N ASP A 93 -26.08 -5.43 0.51
CA ASP A 93 -26.80 -6.01 -0.62
C ASP A 93 -27.69 -7.17 -0.19
N GLN A 94 -27.21 -8.03 0.70
CA GLN A 94 -28.02 -9.10 1.27
C GLN A 94 -29.22 -8.54 2.04
N PHE A 95 -29.00 -7.51 2.88
CA PHE A 95 -30.07 -6.84 3.61
C PHE A 95 -31.11 -6.24 2.66
N ARG A 96 -30.65 -5.62 1.57
CA ARG A 96 -31.54 -5.02 0.56
C ARG A 96 -32.41 -6.07 -0.13
N VAL A 97 -31.81 -7.18 -0.59
CA VAL A 97 -32.56 -8.28 -1.23
C VAL A 97 -33.55 -8.91 -0.25
N ASN A 98 -33.12 -9.21 0.97
CA ASN A 98 -33.97 -9.80 1.99
C ASN A 98 -35.12 -8.85 2.36
N GLY A 99 -34.84 -7.56 2.55
CA GLY A 99 -35.85 -6.55 2.87
C GLY A 99 -36.92 -6.45 1.79
N TYR A 100 -36.55 -6.46 0.51
CA TYR A 100 -37.54 -6.49 -0.58
C TYR A 100 -38.40 -7.77 -0.55
N SER A 101 -37.78 -8.93 -0.32
CA SER A 101 -38.52 -10.19 -0.23
C SER A 101 -39.48 -10.22 0.96
N GLU A 102 -39.08 -9.67 2.11
CA GLU A 102 -39.93 -9.56 3.29
C GLU A 102 -41.12 -8.63 3.03
N ILE A 103 -40.89 -7.47 2.43
CA ILE A 103 -41.95 -6.53 2.07
C ILE A 103 -42.97 -7.17 1.11
N GLU A 104 -42.51 -7.90 0.09
CA GLU A 104 -43.41 -8.61 -0.83
C GLU A 104 -44.24 -9.68 -0.12
N ARG A 105 -43.62 -10.45 0.78
CA ARG A 105 -44.32 -11.46 1.58
C ARG A 105 -45.35 -10.83 2.51
N GLU A 106 -45.00 -9.74 3.20
CA GLU A 106 -45.91 -9.01 4.08
C GLU A 106 -47.09 -8.43 3.31
N LYS A 107 -46.84 -7.84 2.13
CA LYS A 107 -47.90 -7.36 1.25
C LYS A 107 -48.86 -8.50 0.87
N LEU A 108 -48.33 -9.66 0.47
CA LEU A 108 -49.17 -10.81 0.11
C LEU A 108 -49.99 -11.31 1.30
N ASN A 109 -49.37 -11.40 2.48
CA ASN A 109 -50.06 -11.81 3.71
C ASN A 109 -51.16 -10.83 4.10
N LEU A 110 -50.93 -9.52 3.93
CA LEU A 110 -51.93 -8.49 4.20
C LEU A 110 -53.12 -8.60 3.23
N ILE A 111 -52.86 -8.81 1.94
CA ILE A 111 -53.91 -9.03 0.92
C ILE A 111 -54.74 -10.27 1.27
N ASN A 112 -54.07 -11.40 1.55
CA ASN A 112 -54.75 -12.66 1.88
C ASN A 112 -55.59 -12.55 3.16
N SER A 113 -55.08 -11.88 4.20
CA SER A 113 -55.83 -11.68 5.44
C SER A 113 -57.03 -10.75 5.25
N THR A 114 -56.88 -9.67 4.47
CA THR A 114 -57.98 -8.77 4.10
C THR A 114 -59.06 -9.50 3.31
N TYR A 115 -58.67 -10.31 2.33
CA TYR A 115 -59.60 -11.13 1.54
C TYR A 115 -60.39 -12.09 2.44
N LYS A 116 -59.73 -12.78 3.36
CA LYS A 116 -60.37 -13.68 4.32
C LYS A 116 -61.38 -12.95 5.21
N ILE A 117 -61.06 -11.75 5.67
CA ILE A 117 -61.98 -10.92 6.48
C ILE A 117 -63.20 -10.53 5.65
N LEU A 118 -63.01 -10.12 4.39
CA LEU A 118 -64.10 -9.76 3.49
C LEU A 118 -65.03 -10.94 3.20
N GLU A 119 -64.48 -12.13 2.95
CA GLU A 119 -65.25 -13.36 2.74
C GLU A 119 -66.08 -13.71 3.99
N GLN A 120 -65.49 -13.61 5.19
CA GLN A 120 -66.21 -13.82 6.45
C GLN A 120 -67.35 -12.81 6.65
N LEU A 121 -67.11 -11.53 6.31
CA LEU A 121 -68.12 -10.48 6.41
C LEU A 121 -69.27 -10.70 5.42
N GLU A 122 -68.96 -11.15 4.19
CA GLU A 122 -69.95 -11.47 3.18
C GLU A 122 -70.81 -12.67 3.60
N ASN A 123 -70.20 -13.73 4.13
CA ASN A 123 -70.91 -14.89 4.65
C ASN A 123 -71.84 -14.50 5.82
N TYR A 124 -71.37 -13.71 6.78
CA TYR A 124 -72.18 -13.22 7.90
C TYR A 124 -73.39 -12.39 7.44
N LYS A 125 -73.20 -11.50 6.45
CA LYS A 125 -74.28 -10.71 5.85
C LYS A 125 -75.32 -11.62 5.18
N ASN A 126 -74.86 -12.62 4.42
CA ASN A 126 -75.76 -13.55 3.74
C ASN A 126 -76.56 -14.40 4.73
N GLU A 127 -75.94 -14.85 5.82
CA GLU A 127 -76.65 -15.54 6.91
C GLU A 127 -77.73 -14.65 7.53
N THR A 128 -77.42 -13.37 7.83
CA THR A 128 -78.39 -12.44 8.43
C THR A 128 -79.62 -12.21 7.54
N ILE A 129 -79.45 -12.13 6.22
CA ILE A 129 -80.55 -11.94 5.25
C ILE A 129 -81.46 -13.18 5.16
N TYR A 130 -80.95 -14.38 5.45
CA TYR A 130 -81.75 -15.61 5.43
C TYR A 130 -82.63 -15.80 6.69
N PHE A 131 -82.40 -15.01 7.75
CA PHE A 131 -83.14 -15.09 9.01
C PHE A 131 -84.21 -13.99 9.20
N ASP A 132 -84.32 -13.03 8.28
CA ASP A 132 -85.42 -12.04 8.17
C ASP A 132 -86.41 -12.46 7.06
#